data_AF-A0A3B8WM94-F1
#
_entry.id   AF-A0A3B8WM94-F1
#
_cell.length_a   1.000
_cell.length_b   1.000
_cell.length_c   1.000
_cell.angle_alpha   90.00
_cell.angle_beta   90.00
_cell.angle_gamma   90.00
#
_symmetry.space_group_name_H-M   'P 1'
#
loop_
_entity.id
_entity.type
_entity.pdbx_description
1 polymer ?
#
loop_
_entity_poly.entity_id
_entity_poly.type
_entity_poly.pdbx_seq_one_letter_code
_entity_poly.pdbx_strand_id
1 'polypeptide(L)'
;MCKAMNRSLPNVLFGGVLGGSDSTASQQDEGEFYDGKVKYATPDDLALLLDGARKVVMVPGYGLAVAQAQHAVKELANQLEGRGAKVSYAI
;
A
#
# COMPACT_ATOMS: atom_id res chain seq x y z
N MET A 1 7.15 5.82 -14.89
CA MET A 1 6.81 4.44 -14.45
C MET A 1 8.06 3.58 -14.27
N CYS A 2 8.82 3.25 -15.33
CA CYS A 2 10.03 2.40 -15.26
C CYS A 2 11.02 2.78 -14.13
N LYS A 3 11.44 4.05 -14.04
CA LYS A 3 12.32 4.55 -12.95
C LYS A 3 11.73 4.37 -11.55
N ALA A 4 10.43 4.57 -11.38
CA ALA A 4 9.75 4.44 -10.09
C ALA A 4 9.60 2.97 -9.66
N MET A 5 9.52 2.04 -10.61
CA MET A 5 9.50 0.59 -10.37
C MET A 5 10.90 -0.01 -10.23
N ASN A 6 11.95 0.80 -10.33
CA ASN A 6 13.35 0.35 -10.41
C ASN A 6 13.58 -0.70 -11.52
N ARG A 7 12.97 -0.50 -12.70
CA ARG A 7 13.10 -1.40 -13.88
C ARG A 7 13.45 -0.61 -15.13
N SER A 8 14.30 -1.16 -16.00
CA SER A 8 14.65 -0.54 -17.30
C SER A 8 13.52 -0.72 -18.32
N LEU A 9 13.43 0.21 -19.30
CA LEU A 9 12.41 0.14 -20.35
C LEU A 9 12.49 -1.16 -21.18
N PRO A 10 13.69 -1.65 -21.62
CA PRO A 10 13.78 -2.93 -22.31
C PRO A 10 13.29 -4.11 -21.47
N ASN A 11 13.57 -4.12 -20.15
CA ASN A 11 13.13 -5.20 -19.26
C ASN A 11 11.60 -5.22 -19.08
N VAL A 12 10.95 -4.05 -19.12
CA VAL A 12 9.48 -3.97 -19.05
C VAL A 12 8.83 -4.41 -20.37
N LEU A 13 9.41 -4.08 -21.53
CA LEU A 13 8.86 -4.43 -22.85
C LEU A 13 9.10 -5.89 -23.25
N PHE A 14 10.26 -6.44 -22.91
CA PHE A 14 10.71 -7.76 -23.38
C PHE A 14 10.85 -8.78 -22.24
N GLY A 15 10.35 -8.48 -21.05
CA GLY A 15 10.25 -9.43 -19.94
C GLY A 15 11.59 -9.99 -19.43
N GLY A 16 12.71 -9.31 -19.68
CA GLY A 16 14.04 -9.77 -19.30
C GLY A 16 14.70 -10.76 -20.28
N VAL A 17 14.08 -11.05 -21.44
CA VAL A 17 14.60 -12.02 -22.42
C VAL A 17 15.76 -11.45 -23.26
N LEU A 18 15.86 -10.12 -23.40
CA LEU A 18 16.87 -9.42 -24.24
C LEU A 18 17.87 -8.56 -23.44
N GLY A 19 17.79 -8.54 -22.11
CA GLY A 19 18.64 -7.72 -21.23
C GLY A 19 19.48 -8.59 -20.32
N GLY A 20 20.81 -8.52 -20.46
CA GLY A 20 21.76 -9.32 -19.70
C GLY A 20 21.47 -9.36 -18.20
N SER A 21 21.52 -10.59 -17.68
CA SER A 21 21.70 -10.97 -16.27
C SER A 21 21.55 -9.86 -15.24
N ASP A 22 20.30 -9.57 -14.87
CA ASP A 22 19.98 -9.14 -13.51
C ASP A 22 18.93 -10.10 -12.91
N SER A 23 18.96 -11.36 -13.34
CA SER A 23 18.23 -12.48 -12.77
C SER A 23 18.90 -12.94 -11.46
N THR A 24 19.05 -12.00 -10.54
CA THR A 24 19.15 -12.30 -9.12
C THR A 24 17.93 -11.67 -8.45
N ALA A 25 16.74 -11.98 -8.97
CA ALA A 25 15.63 -12.19 -8.06
C ALA A 25 16.04 -13.38 -7.20
N SER A 26 16.76 -13.10 -6.12
CA SER A 26 16.83 -14.02 -4.99
C SER A 26 15.38 -14.41 -4.73
N GLN A 27 15.04 -15.66 -5.05
CA GLN A 27 13.98 -16.38 -4.37
C GLN A 27 14.37 -16.33 -2.89
N GLN A 28 14.05 -15.21 -2.24
CA GLN A 28 13.93 -15.20 -0.81
C GLN A 28 12.76 -16.13 -0.56
N ASP A 29 13.02 -17.17 0.21
CA ASP A 29 12.03 -18.12 0.67
C ASP A 29 10.99 -17.32 1.47
N GLU A 30 9.96 -16.81 0.78
CA GLU A 30 8.97 -15.89 1.34
C GLU A 30 8.19 -16.58 2.47
N GLY A 31 8.16 -17.92 2.49
CA GLY A 31 7.52 -18.73 3.51
C GLY A 31 8.11 -18.55 4.91
N GLU A 32 9.44 -18.52 5.06
CA GLU A 32 10.07 -18.42 6.39
C GLU A 32 10.12 -16.98 6.92
N PHE A 33 10.17 -15.98 6.04
CA PHE A 33 10.32 -14.59 6.48
C PHE A 33 9.06 -14.03 7.18
N TYR A 34 7.88 -14.52 6.80
CA TYR A 34 6.58 -14.03 7.28
C TYR A 34 5.89 -14.95 8.30
N ASP A 35 6.44 -16.14 8.58
CA ASP A 35 5.83 -17.07 9.54
C ASP A 35 5.68 -16.43 10.93
N GLY A 36 4.46 -16.46 11.46
CA GLY A 36 4.08 -15.86 12.75
C GLY A 36 4.05 -14.32 12.84
N LYS A 37 4.30 -13.55 11.77
CA LYS A 37 4.38 -12.08 11.84
C LYS A 37 3.11 -11.33 11.41
N VAL A 38 2.10 -12.03 10.92
CA VAL A 38 0.84 -11.41 10.50
C VAL A 38 0.02 -11.04 11.74
N LYS A 39 -0.31 -9.75 11.86
CA LYS A 39 -1.24 -9.24 12.89
C LYS A 39 -2.58 -8.95 12.25
N TYR A 40 -3.64 -9.41 12.90
CA TYR A 40 -5.01 -9.15 12.50
C TYR A 40 -5.61 -8.05 13.38
N ALA A 41 -6.52 -7.27 12.81
CA ALA A 41 -7.27 -6.25 13.51
C ALA A 41 -8.73 -6.28 13.03
N THR A 42 -9.66 -6.00 13.93
CA THR A 42 -11.07 -5.82 13.60
C THR A 42 -11.37 -4.35 13.28
N PRO A 43 -12.53 -4.03 12.67
CA PRO A 43 -12.95 -2.65 12.46
C PRO A 43 -13.04 -1.84 13.77
N ASP A 44 -13.47 -2.46 14.86
CA ASP A 44 -13.59 -1.80 16.16
C ASP A 44 -12.22 -1.45 16.75
N ASP A 45 -11.23 -2.34 16.60
CA ASP A 45 -9.84 -2.06 17.01
C ASP A 45 -9.27 -0.86 16.26
N LEU A 46 -9.56 -0.77 14.95
CA LEU A 46 -9.11 0.34 14.11
C LEU A 46 -9.82 1.65 14.46
N ALA A 47 -11.13 1.60 14.78
CA ALA A 47 -11.86 2.77 15.20
C ALA A 47 -11.28 3.37 16.49
N LEU A 48 -10.97 2.52 17.48
CA LEU A 48 -10.31 2.94 18.72
C LEU A 48 -8.92 3.56 18.46
N LEU A 49 -8.14 2.96 17.56
CA LEU A 49 -6.82 3.49 17.19
C LEU A 49 -6.93 4.85 16.50
N LEU A 50 -7.90 5.01 15.60
CA LEU A 50 -8.10 6.25 14.84
C LEU A 50 -8.68 7.37 15.69
N ASP A 51 -9.43 7.07 16.75
CA ASP A 51 -10.04 8.09 17.62
C ASP A 51 -8.99 8.95 18.34
N GLY A 52 -7.85 8.35 18.70
CA GLY A 52 -6.70 9.08 19.29
C GLY A 52 -5.73 9.68 18.27
N ALA A 53 -5.95 9.50 16.96
CA ALA A 53 -4.98 9.85 15.93
C ALA A 53 -5.01 11.36 15.59
N ARG A 54 -3.87 12.05 15.74
CA ARG A 54 -3.74 13.47 15.37
C ARG A 54 -3.39 13.70 13.90
N LYS A 55 -2.77 12.71 13.26
CA LYS A 55 -2.36 12.78 11.85
C LYS A 55 -2.53 11.40 11.23
N VAL A 56 -3.22 11.35 10.09
CA VAL A 56 -3.48 10.13 9.33
C VAL A 56 -3.01 10.33 7.90
N VAL A 57 -2.26 9.36 7.38
CA VAL A 57 -1.80 9.35 5.99
C VAL A 57 -2.44 8.15 5.29
N MET A 58 -3.33 8.42 4.36
CA MET A 58 -3.96 7.41 3.51
C MET A 58 -3.03 7.09 2.34
N VAL A 59 -2.73 5.81 2.12
CA VAL A 59 -1.92 5.33 1.00
C VAL A 59 -2.83 4.53 0.07
N PRO A 60 -3.53 5.19 -0.88
CA PRO A 60 -4.41 4.49 -1.80
C PRO A 60 -3.60 3.60 -2.76
N GLY A 61 -4.17 2.46 -3.13
CA GLY A 61 -3.60 1.55 -4.12
C GLY A 61 -4.67 0.98 -5.04
N TYR A 62 -4.27 0.09 -5.94
CA TYR A 62 -5.17 -0.53 -6.92
C TYR A 62 -6.41 -1.19 -6.30
N GLY A 63 -6.26 -1.83 -5.13
CA GLY A 63 -7.37 -2.48 -4.42
C GLY A 63 -8.52 -1.54 -4.06
N LEU A 64 -8.24 -0.27 -3.76
CA LEU A 64 -9.27 0.73 -3.47
C LEU A 64 -10.16 0.98 -4.69
N ALA A 65 -9.54 1.04 -5.89
CA ALA A 65 -10.26 1.25 -7.14
C ALA A 65 -11.07 0.01 -7.54
N VAL A 66 -10.53 -1.19 -7.37
CA VAL A 66 -11.28 -2.43 -7.66
C VAL A 66 -12.53 -2.54 -6.77
N ALA A 67 -12.40 -2.20 -5.49
CA ALA A 67 -13.49 -2.22 -4.53
C ALA A 67 -14.46 -1.02 -4.65
N GLN A 68 -14.14 -0.03 -5.49
CA GLN A 68 -14.90 1.23 -5.61
C GLN A 68 -15.08 1.96 -4.26
N ALA A 69 -14.07 1.90 -3.40
CA ALA A 69 -14.15 2.36 -2.02
C ALA A 69 -13.82 3.86 -1.83
N GLN A 70 -13.59 4.61 -2.90
CA GLN A 70 -13.18 6.03 -2.85
C GLN A 70 -14.14 6.92 -2.04
N HIS A 71 -15.45 6.65 -2.11
CA HIS A 71 -16.46 7.43 -1.39
C HIS A 71 -16.43 7.15 0.11
N ALA A 72 -16.37 5.88 0.51
CA ALA A 72 -16.27 5.47 1.91
C ALA A 72 -14.99 5.98 2.57
N VAL A 73 -13.85 5.91 1.86
CA VAL A 73 -12.57 6.44 2.35
C VAL A 73 -12.63 7.96 2.51
N LYS A 74 -13.29 8.68 1.58
CA LYS A 74 -13.47 10.13 1.71
C LYS A 74 -14.38 10.49 2.88
N GLU A 75 -15.45 9.72 3.12
CA GLU A 75 -16.32 9.91 4.27
C GLU A 75 -15.57 9.72 5.59
N LEU A 76 -14.78 8.65 5.72
CA LEU A 76 -13.94 8.41 6.88
C LEU A 76 -12.94 9.56 7.09
N ALA A 77 -12.28 10.03 6.04
CA ALA A 77 -11.37 11.16 6.11
C ALA A 77 -12.07 12.43 6.64
N ASN A 78 -13.27 12.72 6.14
CA ASN A 78 -14.05 13.88 6.61
C ASN A 78 -14.43 13.74 8.09
N GLN A 79 -14.78 12.53 8.56
CA GLN A 79 -15.09 12.30 9.97
C GLN A 79 -13.86 12.53 10.87
N LEU A 80 -12.69 12.06 10.43
CA LEU A 80 -11.42 12.26 11.16
C LEU A 80 -11.01 13.74 11.18
N GLU A 81 -11.12 14.43 10.06
CA GLU A 81 -10.89 15.88 9.96
C GLU A 81 -11.85 16.67 10.85
N GLY A 82 -13.13 16.27 10.90
CA GLY A 82 -14.13 16.85 11.80
C GLY A 82 -13.80 16.69 13.28
N ARG A 83 -13.00 15.68 13.65
CA ARG A 83 -12.47 15.48 15.01
C ARG A 83 -11.13 16.20 15.24
N GLY A 84 -10.63 16.96 14.26
CA GLY A 84 -9.40 17.75 14.36
C GLY A 84 -8.13 17.00 13.95
N ALA A 85 -8.23 15.77 13.41
CA ALA A 85 -7.09 15.05 12.87
C ALA A 85 -6.67 15.63 11.50
N LYS A 86 -5.37 15.73 11.24
CA LYS A 86 -4.86 16.11 9.92
C LYS A 86 -4.79 14.89 9.01
N VAL A 87 -5.62 14.84 7.97
CA VAL A 87 -5.60 13.75 6.98
C VAL A 87 -4.82 14.19 5.73
N SER A 88 -4.05 13.26 5.15
CA SER A 88 -3.29 13.47 3.91
C SER A 88 -3.25 12.20 3.08
N TYR A 89 -3.01 12.32 1.78
CA TYR A 89 -2.93 11.19 0.85
C TYR A 89 -1.51 11.12 0.26
N ALA A 90 -0.90 9.94 0.28
CA ALA A 90 0.41 9.69 -0.34
C ALA A 90 0.22 8.89 -1.64
N ILE A 91 0.58 9.51 -2.77
CA ILE A 91 0.43 8.98 -4.14
C ILE A 91 1.77 9.01 -4.84
#